data_AF-A0A3C0G7E5-F1
#
_entry.id   AF-A0A3C0G7E5-F1
#
_cell.length_a   1.000
_cell.length_b   1.000
_cell.length_c   1.000
_cell.angle_alpha   90.00
_cell.angle_beta   90.00
_cell.angle_gamma   90.00
#
_symmetry.space_group_name_H-M   'P 1'
#
loop_
_entity.id
_entity.type
_entity.pdbx_description
1 polymer ?
#
loop_
_entity_poly.entity_id
_entity_poly.type
_entity_poly.pdbx_seq_one_letter_code
_entity_poly.pdbx_strand_id
1 'polypeptide(L)'
;MPFAQFTGTGNGSTKQFSIPFPYVKKDHIVVALNNVTNTGFTFVNDTTIEFSTLSSATSTQEATGAPKSGVAIEISRDTPLTTALVDFVDGSTLTAA
;
A
#
# COMPACT_ATOMS: atom_id res chain seq x y z
N MET A 1 13.98 1.63 4.16
CA MET A 1 13.22 2.83 4.55
C MET A 1 12.22 3.11 3.45
N PRO A 2 10.91 2.93 3.65
CA PRO A 2 9.92 3.34 2.65
C PRO A 2 9.95 4.87 2.48
N PHE A 3 9.94 5.35 1.23
CA PHE A 3 10.11 6.77 0.91
C PHE A 3 8.83 7.61 1.13
N ALA A 4 7.67 6.96 1.30
CA ALA A 4 6.45 7.61 1.77
C ALA A 4 5.66 6.63 2.64
N GLN A 5 5.20 7.11 3.79
CA GLN A 5 4.36 6.37 4.72
C GLN A 5 3.23 7.27 5.21
N PHE A 6 2.04 6.72 5.30
CA PHE A 6 0.93 7.25 6.07
C PHE A 6 0.82 6.44 7.36
N THR A 7 0.80 7.12 8.50
CA THR A 7 0.59 6.52 9.80
C THR A 7 -0.68 7.09 10.41
N GLY A 8 -1.61 6.21 10.79
CA GLY A 8 -2.84 6.57 11.47
C GLY A 8 -3.17 5.58 12.58
N THR A 9 -4.24 5.86 13.32
CA THR A 9 -4.78 4.93 14.32
C THR A 9 -6.22 4.59 13.97
N GLY A 10 -6.55 3.30 14.04
CA GLY A 10 -7.91 2.82 13.91
C GLY A 10 -8.81 3.34 15.03
N ASN A 11 -10.09 3.54 14.72
CA ASN A 11 -11.14 3.94 15.67
C ASN A 11 -12.25 2.88 15.77
N GLY A 12 -12.13 1.73 15.09
CA GLY A 12 -13.14 0.66 15.05
C GLY A 12 -14.32 0.89 14.09
N SER A 13 -14.37 2.02 13.38
CA SER A 13 -15.50 2.36 12.49
C SER A 13 -15.05 2.78 11.09
N THR A 14 -13.99 3.58 10.97
CA THR A 14 -13.44 4.07 9.70
C THR A 14 -12.79 2.94 8.91
N LYS A 15 -13.24 2.76 7.66
CA LYS A 15 -12.72 1.74 6.74
C LYS A 15 -11.89 2.33 5.61
N GLN A 16 -12.17 3.58 5.26
CA GLN A 16 -11.55 4.27 4.15
C GLN A 16 -10.40 5.12 4.63
N PHE A 17 -9.25 4.94 3.99
CA PHE A 17 -8.04 5.68 4.30
C PHE A 17 -7.45 6.25 3.01
N SER A 18 -7.04 7.52 3.07
CA SER A 18 -6.43 8.18 1.92
C SER A 18 -4.96 7.81 1.81
N ILE A 19 -4.51 7.57 0.58
CA ILE A 19 -3.10 7.42 0.22
C ILE A 19 -2.58 8.83 -0.11
N PRO A 20 -1.69 9.42 0.70
CA PRO A 20 -1.23 10.79 0.50
C PRO A 20 -0.15 10.92 -0.59
N PHE A 21 0.16 9.84 -1.31
CA PHE A 21 1.25 9.80 -2.28
C PHE A 21 0.81 9.16 -3.61
N PRO A 22 1.25 9.70 -4.76
CA PRO A 22 0.99 9.11 -6.07
C PRO A 22 1.87 7.88 -6.29
N TYR A 23 1.29 6.75 -6.72
CA TYR A 23 2.02 5.50 -6.94
C TYR A 23 2.19 5.17 -8.43
N VAL A 24 3.23 4.39 -8.74
CA VAL A 24 3.50 3.91 -10.11
C VAL A 24 2.61 2.70 -10.44
N LYS A 25 2.43 1.80 -9.46
CA LYS A 25 1.56 0.62 -9.54
C LYS A 25 0.93 0.33 -8.18
N LYS A 26 -0.29 -0.21 -8.19
CA LYS A 26 -1.03 -0.61 -6.97
C LYS A 26 -0.29 -1.71 -6.19
N ASP A 27 0.46 -2.56 -6.88
CA ASP A 27 1.28 -3.64 -6.28
C ASP A 27 2.41 -3.14 -5.38
N HIS A 28 2.81 -1.87 -5.52
CA HIS A 28 3.85 -1.29 -4.66
C HIS A 28 3.27 -0.76 -3.34
N ILE A 29 1.96 -0.84 -3.11
CA ILE A 29 1.32 -0.35 -1.89
C ILE A 29 1.27 -1.49 -0.87
N VAL A 30 1.91 -1.24 0.27
CA VAL A 30 1.92 -2.16 1.40
C VAL A 30 1.11 -1.54 2.52
N VAL A 31 0.05 -2.23 2.94
CA VAL A 31 -0.77 -1.83 4.08
C VAL A 31 -0.45 -2.76 5.23
N ALA A 32 -0.12 -2.21 6.39
CA ALA A 32 0.13 -2.94 7.61
C ALA A 32 -0.76 -2.40 8.74
N LEU A 33 -1.21 -3.32 9.59
CA LEU A 33 -1.95 -3.04 10.80
C LEU A 33 -1.19 -3.60 11.99
N ASN A 34 -0.78 -2.73 12.92
CA ASN A 34 0.05 -3.09 14.07
C ASN A 34 1.32 -3.88 13.65
N ASN A 35 2.02 -3.39 12.61
CA ASN A 35 3.19 -4.02 11.99
C ASN A 35 2.94 -5.38 11.31
N VAL A 36 1.67 -5.76 11.11
CA VAL A 36 1.29 -6.98 10.38
C VAL A 36 0.73 -6.59 9.02
N THR A 37 1.39 -7.03 7.94
CA THR A 37 0.90 -6.81 6.57
C THR A 37 -0.53 -7.34 6.40
N ASN A 38 -1.41 -6.48 5.93
CA ASN A 38 -2.81 -6.79 5.68
C ASN A 38 -3.07 -6.70 4.17
N THR A 39 -3.62 -7.77 3.59
CA THR A 39 -3.97 -7.85 2.17
C THR A 39 -5.49 -7.80 1.93
N GLY A 40 -6.28 -7.68 3.00
CA GLY A 40 -7.74 -7.59 2.96
C GLY A 40 -8.24 -6.16 2.74
N PHE A 41 -7.83 -5.53 1.64
CA PHE A 41 -8.29 -4.19 1.26
C PHE A 41 -8.48 -4.07 -0.25
N THR A 42 -9.29 -3.10 -0.67
CA THR A 42 -9.54 -2.78 -2.07
C THR A 42 -9.27 -1.30 -2.31
N PHE A 43 -8.89 -0.95 -3.54
CA PHE A 43 -8.72 0.45 -3.94
C PHE A 43 -10.06 0.99 -4.44
N VAL A 44 -10.61 1.98 -3.75
CA VAL A 44 -11.81 2.70 -4.20
C VAL A 44 -11.44 3.62 -5.36
N ASN A 45 -10.27 4.25 -5.27
CA ASN A 45 -9.68 5.10 -6.30
C ASN A 45 -8.15 5.13 -6.12
N ASP A 46 -7.46 5.97 -6.91
CA ASP A 46 -5.99 6.04 -6.86
C ASP A 46 -5.39 6.74 -5.63
N THR A 47 -6.24 7.25 -4.75
CA THR A 47 -5.87 7.98 -3.53
C THR A 47 -6.61 7.47 -2.30
N THR A 48 -7.36 6.37 -2.40
CA THR A 48 -8.20 5.87 -1.31
C THR A 48 -8.30 4.35 -1.36
N ILE A 49 -8.01 3.73 -0.22
CA ILE A 49 -8.25 2.31 0.02
C ILE A 49 -9.43 2.13 0.97
N GLU A 50 -10.12 1.02 0.84
CA GLU A 50 -11.16 0.56 1.75
C GLU A 50 -10.81 -0.84 2.25
N PHE A 51 -10.82 -1.04 3.57
CA PHE A 51 -10.64 -2.37 4.14
C PHE A 51 -11.86 -3.25 3.89
N SER A 52 -11.60 -4.46 3.39
CA SER A 52 -12.63 -5.45 3.12
C SER A 52 -13.27 -5.94 4.41
N THR A 53 -14.55 -6.29 4.38
CA THR A 53 -15.23 -6.96 5.49
C THR A 53 -14.63 -8.35 5.71
N LEU A 54 -14.51 -8.77 6.98
CA LEU A 54 -14.03 -10.09 7.35
C LEU A 54 -15.17 -10.92 7.96
N SER A 55 -15.23 -12.22 7.67
CA SER A 55 -16.19 -13.12 8.30
C SER A 55 -16.03 -13.23 9.82
N SER A 56 -14.91 -12.79 10.38
CA SER A 56 -14.69 -12.70 11.83
C SER A 56 -13.69 -11.60 12.15
N ALA A 57 -13.89 -10.94 13.29
CA ALA A 57 -12.96 -9.94 13.80
C ALA A 57 -11.61 -10.59 14.11
N THR A 58 -10.52 -9.90 13.77
CA THR A 58 -9.15 -10.33 14.07
C THR A 58 -8.61 -9.51 15.25
N SER A 59 -7.34 -9.72 15.61
CA SER A 59 -6.69 -8.90 16.62
C SER A 59 -6.48 -7.44 16.17
N THR A 60 -6.55 -7.16 14.86
CA THR A 60 -6.24 -5.84 14.29
C THR A 60 -7.43 -5.18 13.59
N GLN A 61 -8.45 -5.94 13.19
CA GLN A 61 -9.65 -5.43 12.51
C GLN A 61 -10.93 -5.98 13.12
N GLU A 62 -12.00 -5.19 13.04
CA GLU A 62 -13.37 -5.64 13.31
C GLU A 62 -13.90 -6.50 12.15
N ALA A 63 -14.96 -7.30 12.40
CA ALA A 63 -15.62 -8.09 11.35
C ALA A 63 -16.15 -7.21 10.20
N THR A 64 -16.45 -5.94 10.50
CA THR A 64 -16.87 -4.98 9.49
C THR A 64 -15.70 -4.52 8.60
N GLY A 65 -14.45 -4.92 8.86
CA GLY A 65 -13.24 -4.50 8.13
C GLY A 65 -12.53 -3.28 8.70
N ALA A 66 -13.18 -2.52 9.61
CA ALA A 66 -12.54 -1.34 10.22
C ALA A 66 -11.40 -1.75 11.15
N PRO A 67 -10.22 -1.11 11.10
CA PRO A 67 -9.15 -1.34 12.08
C PRO A 67 -9.63 -1.01 13.50
N LYS A 68 -9.32 -1.87 14.48
CA LYS A 68 -9.77 -1.71 15.86
C LYS A 68 -9.24 -0.42 16.49
N SER A 69 -9.92 0.07 17.53
CA SER A 69 -9.46 1.23 18.29
C SER A 69 -8.05 0.98 18.84
N GLY A 70 -7.12 1.90 18.58
CA GLY A 70 -5.73 1.81 19.03
C GLY A 70 -4.81 0.96 18.17
N VAL A 71 -5.31 0.36 17.07
CA VAL A 71 -4.46 -0.33 16.09
C VAL A 71 -3.75 0.71 15.22
N ALA A 72 -2.43 0.66 15.18
CA ALA A 72 -1.64 1.49 14.27
C ALA A 72 -1.85 1.03 12.82
N ILE A 73 -2.14 1.98 11.94
CA ILE A 73 -2.33 1.78 10.50
C ILE A 73 -1.12 2.37 9.82
N GLU A 74 -0.42 1.57 9.04
CA GLU A 74 0.73 2.01 8.27
C GLU A 74 0.49 1.68 6.80
N ILE A 75 0.38 2.70 5.97
CA ILE A 75 0.29 2.54 4.52
C ILE A 75 1.59 3.08 3.94
N SER A 76 2.41 2.18 3.43
CA SER A 76 3.71 2.51 2.87
C SER A 76 3.79 2.07 1.42
N ARG A 77 4.77 2.61 0.72
CA ARG A 77 5.12 2.19 -0.63
C ARG A 77 6.44 1.41 -0.59
N ASP A 78 6.38 0.18 -1.07
CA ASP A 78 7.56 -0.64 -1.33
C ASP A 78 7.80 -0.67 -2.84
N THR A 79 8.68 0.22 -3.30
CA THR A 79 9.14 0.21 -4.68
C THR A 79 10.50 -0.48 -4.70
N PRO A 80 10.61 -1.68 -5.30
CA PRO A 80 11.90 -2.36 -5.37
C PRO A 80 12.89 -1.50 -6.17
N LEU A 81 13.97 -1.06 -5.52
CA LEU A 81 15.06 -0.31 -6.17
C LEU A 81 16.01 -1.23 -6.95
N THR A 82 15.95 -2.55 -6.73
CA THR A 82 16.91 -3.52 -7.28
C THR A 82 16.51 -4.09 -8.64
N THR A 83 15.29 -3.84 -9.09
CA THR A 83 14.81 -4.28 -10.41
C THR A 83 14.55 -3.03 -11.23
N ALA A 84 15.56 -2.60 -11.99
CA ALA A 84 15.39 -1.52 -12.94
C ALA A 84 14.22 -1.87 -13.88
N LEU A 85 13.20 -1.01 -13.93
CA LEU A 85 12.05 -1.16 -14.84
C LEU A 85 12.42 -0.93 -16.31
N VAL A 86 13.65 -0.47 -16.55
CA VAL A 86 14.24 -0.22 -17.85
C VAL A 86 15.64 -0.80 -17.82
N ASP A 87 15.87 -1.79 -18.67
CA ASP A 87 17.21 -2.10 -19.15
C ASP A 87 17.54 -1.00 -20.17
N PHE A 88 18.42 -0.08 -19.80
CA PHE A 88 18.98 0.84 -20.79
C PHE A 88 19.96 0.03 -21.63
N VAL A 89 19.50 -0.54 -22.75
CA VAL A 89 20.43 -0.97 -23.80
C VAL A 89 21.04 0.32 -24.36
N ASP A 90 22.34 0.48 -24.18
CA ASP A 90 23.06 1.54 -24.86
C ASP A 90 22.89 1.34 -26.37
N GLY A 91 22.32 2.34 -27.02
CA GLY A 91 22.23 2.39 -28.46
C GLY A 91 23.55 2.89 -29.02
N SER A 92 24.45 1.97 -29.37
CA SER A 92 25.70 2.26 -30.06
C SER A 92 25.82 1.25 -31.23
N THR A 93 25.99 1.59 -32.50
CA THR A 93 26.28 2.83 -33.23
C THR A 93 25.79 2.71 -34.68
N LEU A 94 25.28 3.78 -35.29
CA LEU A 94 25.16 3.87 -36.76
C LEU A 94 26.57 3.71 -37.37
N THR A 95 26.84 2.56 -37.98
CA THR A 95 28.00 2.41 -38.86
C THR A 95 27.52 2.76 -40.27
N ALA A 96 27.90 3.94 -40.76
CA ALA A 96 27.81 4.24 -42.18
C ALA A 96 28.86 3.39 -42.90
N ALA A 97 28.43 2.58 -43.87
CA ALA A 97 29.30 1.88 -44.82
C ALA A 97 29.04 2.42 -46.23
#